data_AF-F8L1L3-F1
#
_entry.id   AF-F8L1L3-F1
#
_cell.length_a   1.000
_cell.length_b   1.000
_cell.length_c   1.000
_cell.angle_alpha   90.00
_cell.angle_beta   90.00
_cell.angle_gamma   90.00
#
_symmetry.space_group_name_H-M   'P 1'
#
loop_
_entity.id
_entity.type
_entity.pdbx_description
1 polymer ?
#
loop_
_entity_poly.entity_id
_entity_poly.type
_entity_poly.pdbx_seq_one_letter_code
_entity_poly.pdbx_strand_id
1 'polypeptide(L)'
;MTNNYPLIHVGFCKKPTPPQYLFLRKVEEHRYIWFEEKADGEEATTEVEAQNVPEALRLAKAAWKDDYFEFMHCGFRYTLPERDEHGLNALFNQMVASYSSSNGVYFEQELGHPCIVQNASIQARLLWKKLKQANRL
;
A
#
# COMPACT_ATOMS: atom_id res chain seq x y z
N MET A 1 11.00 17.62 0.50
CA MET A 1 10.88 17.28 -0.95
C MET A 1 9.81 16.21 -1.10
N THR A 2 8.88 16.34 -2.05
CA THR A 2 7.82 15.34 -2.27
C THR A 2 8.42 14.03 -2.79
N ASN A 3 8.16 12.92 -2.11
CA ASN A 3 8.63 11.60 -2.52
C ASN A 3 7.82 11.10 -3.73
N ASN A 4 8.50 10.85 -4.85
CA ASN A 4 7.89 10.47 -6.13
C ASN A 4 8.02 8.96 -6.43
N TYR A 5 8.55 8.16 -5.51
CA TYR A 5 8.65 6.71 -5.73
C TYR A 5 7.26 6.07 -5.69
N PRO A 6 6.95 5.09 -6.56
CA PRO A 6 5.65 4.43 -6.58
C PRO A 6 5.25 3.88 -5.20
N LEU A 7 4.07 4.28 -4.73
CA LEU A 7 3.51 3.78 -3.47
C LEU A 7 2.96 2.35 -3.65
N ILE A 8 3.54 1.38 -2.95
CA ILE A 8 3.15 -0.03 -3.05
C ILE A 8 2.08 -0.37 -2.02
N HIS A 9 2.34 -0.07 -0.74
CA HIS A 9 1.42 -0.38 0.34
C HIS A 9 1.51 0.61 1.49
N VAL A 10 0.54 0.55 2.40
CA VAL A 10 0.44 1.44 3.55
C VAL A 10 0.22 0.63 4.81
N GLY A 11 0.93 1.00 5.87
CA GLY A 11 0.66 0.57 7.23
C GLY A 11 0.52 1.78 8.13
N PHE A 12 0.19 1.54 9.40
CA PHE A 12 0.17 2.60 10.41
C PHE A 12 0.48 2.04 11.79
N CYS A 13 1.14 2.85 12.60
CA CYS A 13 1.37 2.58 14.02
C CYS A 13 0.31 3.33 14.85
N LYS A 14 -0.32 2.64 15.82
CA LYS A 14 -1.32 3.27 16.70
C LYS A 14 -0.70 3.98 17.91
N LYS A 15 0.56 3.68 18.24
CA LYS A 15 1.19 4.13 19.50
C LYS A 15 1.81 5.53 19.52
N PRO A 16 1.98 6.24 18.39
CA PRO A 16 1.79 7.68 18.44
C PRO A 16 0.30 8.00 18.23
N THR A 17 -0.23 8.94 19.03
CA THR A 17 -1.54 9.54 18.80
C THR A 17 -1.33 10.97 18.32
N PRO A 18 -1.81 11.35 17.12
CA PRO A 18 -2.60 10.54 16.17
C PRO A 18 -1.78 9.42 15.51
N PRO A 19 -2.44 8.35 14.99
CA PRO A 19 -1.77 7.24 14.31
C PRO A 19 -0.83 7.75 13.21
N GLN A 20 0.37 7.17 13.16
CA GLN A 20 1.38 7.53 12.18
C GLN A 20 1.31 6.59 10.99
N TYR A 21 1.23 7.16 9.78
CA TYR A 21 1.29 6.37 8.55
C TYR A 21 2.72 5.99 8.19
N LEU A 22 2.84 4.78 7.66
CA LEU A 22 4.05 4.23 7.06
C LEU A 22 3.74 3.88 5.60
N PHE A 23 4.61 4.32 4.70
CA PHE A 23 4.45 4.14 3.25
C PHE A 23 5.55 3.25 2.71
N LEU A 24 5.16 2.10 2.16
CA LEU A 24 6.08 1.23 1.45
C LEU A 24 6.20 1.70 0.01
N ARG A 25 7.37 2.17 -0.41
CA ARG A 25 7.61 2.63 -1.78
C ARG A 25 8.65 1.79 -2.50
N LYS A 26 8.49 1.66 -3.81
CA LYS A 26 9.46 1.00 -4.70
C LYS A 26 10.48 2.03 -5.17
N VAL A 27 11.68 1.98 -4.60
CA VAL A 27 12.76 2.92 -4.92
C VAL A 27 13.49 2.48 -6.19
N GLU A 28 13.73 1.18 -6.34
CA GLU A 28 14.35 0.55 -7.52
C GLU A 28 13.68 -0.80 -7.82
N GLU A 29 14.08 -1.47 -8.90
CA GLU A 29 13.46 -2.73 -9.38
C GLU A 29 13.32 -3.80 -8.28
N HIS A 30 14.34 -3.94 -7.45
CA HIS A 30 14.41 -4.87 -6.32
C HIS A 30 14.73 -4.14 -5.02
N ARG A 31 14.19 -2.93 -4.83
CA ARG A 31 14.42 -2.17 -3.60
C ARG A 31 13.16 -1.48 -3.13
N TYR A 32 12.70 -1.91 -1.98
CA TYR A 32 11.48 -1.42 -1.34
C TYR A 32 11.84 -0.87 0.03
N ILE A 33 11.44 0.37 0.32
CA ILE A 33 11.77 1.06 1.57
C ILE A 33 10.48 1.59 2.19
N TRP A 34 10.37 1.44 3.51
CA TRP A 34 9.31 2.09 4.28
C TRP A 34 9.70 3.52 4.64
N PHE A 35 8.75 4.43 4.49
CA PHE A 35 8.86 5.83 4.85
C PHE A 35 7.84 6.17 5.93
N GLU A 36 8.24 7.00 6.89
CA GLU A 36 7.33 7.59 7.87
C GLU A 36 6.72 8.88 7.33
N GLU A 37 5.39 9.02 7.43
CA GLU A 37 4.75 10.32 7.23
C GLU A 37 5.04 11.24 8.43
N LYS A 38 5.62 12.41 8.16
CA LYS A 38 5.83 13.48 9.14
C LYS A 38 4.62 14.42 9.16
N ALA A 39 4.54 15.27 10.19
CA ALA A 39 3.38 16.13 10.44
C ALA A 39 3.12 17.17 9.33
N ASP A 40 4.18 17.56 8.61
CA ASP A 40 4.15 18.46 7.45
C ASP A 40 3.76 17.75 6.14
N GLY A 41 3.53 16.43 6.18
CA GLY A 41 3.24 15.61 5.02
C GLY A 41 4.48 15.19 4.23
N GLU A 42 5.68 15.52 4.72
CA GLU A 42 6.92 14.98 4.18
C GLU A 42 7.11 13.52 4.61
N GLU A 43 8.00 12.83 3.91
CA GLU A 43 8.29 11.42 4.12
C GLU A 43 9.75 11.22 4.47
N ALA A 44 10.01 10.63 5.63
CA ALA A 44 11.37 10.29 6.05
C ALA A 44 11.63 8.81 5.81
N THR A 45 12.78 8.50 5.21
CA THR A 45 13.27 7.13 5.07
C THR A 45 13.44 6.47 6.44
N THR A 46 13.02 5.21 6.55
CA THR A 46 13.35 4.34 7.69
C THR A 46 14.48 3.38 7.31
N GLU A 47 14.98 2.61 8.29
CA GLU A 47 15.98 1.56 8.05
C GLU A 47 15.36 0.25 7.53
N VAL A 48 14.03 0.18 7.42
CA VAL A 48 13.32 -1.03 6.98
C VAL A 48 13.24 -1.05 5.46
N GLU A 49 14.18 -1.76 4.84
CA GLU A 49 14.20 -2.03 3.40
C GLU A 49 14.25 -3.54 3.08
N ALA A 50 13.78 -3.90 1.89
CA ALA A 50 13.82 -5.28 1.40
C ALA A 50 13.93 -5.35 -0.12
N GLN A 51 14.28 -6.54 -0.62
CA GLN A 51 14.41 -6.79 -2.05
C GLN A 51 13.09 -7.07 -2.78
N ASN A 52 12.04 -7.41 -2.04
CA ASN A 52 10.73 -7.73 -2.57
C ASN A 52 9.61 -7.35 -1.59
N VAL A 53 8.39 -7.26 -2.10
CA VAL A 53 7.22 -6.82 -1.31
C VAL A 53 6.90 -7.77 -0.15
N PRO A 54 6.82 -9.11 -0.32
CA PRO A 54 6.54 -10.01 0.80
C PRO A 54 7.51 -9.83 1.98
N GLU A 55 8.80 -9.71 1.69
CA GLU A 55 9.82 -9.51 2.71
C GLU A 55 9.71 -8.13 3.36
N ALA A 56 9.45 -7.07 2.59
CA ALA A 56 9.22 -5.73 3.14
C ALA A 56 8.03 -5.69 4.11
N LEU A 57 6.94 -6.38 3.79
CA LEU A 57 5.78 -6.50 4.68
C LEU A 57 6.15 -7.29 5.94
N ARG A 58 6.89 -8.39 5.81
CA ARG A 58 7.34 -9.20 6.95
C ARG A 58 8.24 -8.41 7.90
N LEU A 59 9.22 -7.68 7.37
CA LEU A 59 10.14 -6.87 8.15
C LEU A 59 9.43 -5.72 8.87
N ALA A 60 8.44 -5.08 8.25
CA ALA A 60 7.64 -4.04 8.89
C ALA A 60 6.96 -4.51 10.19
N LYS A 61 6.31 -5.69 10.12
CA LYS A 61 5.66 -6.28 11.30
C LYS A 61 6.63 -6.56 12.44
N ALA A 62 7.88 -6.91 12.12
CA ALA A 62 8.91 -7.15 13.13
C ALA A 62 9.45 -5.83 13.71
N ALA A 63 9.74 -4.85 12.86
CA ALA A 63 10.32 -3.57 13.25
C ALA A 63 9.40 -2.74 14.15
N TRP A 64 8.09 -2.70 13.85
CA TRP A 64 7.12 -1.87 14.57
C TRP A 64 6.14 -2.67 15.42
N LYS A 65 6.53 -3.87 15.85
CA LYS A 65 5.69 -4.76 16.66
C LYS A 65 5.17 -4.08 17.94
N ASP A 66 6.05 -3.34 18.62
CA ASP A 66 5.75 -2.72 19.91
C ASP A 66 4.95 -1.41 19.80
N ASP A 67 4.77 -0.91 18.58
CA ASP A 67 4.02 0.30 18.23
C ASP A 67 2.60 0.01 17.73
N TYR A 68 2.14 -1.24 17.87
CA TYR A 68 0.85 -1.72 17.39
C TYR A 68 0.66 -1.46 15.89
N PHE A 69 1.67 -1.84 15.10
CA PHE A 69 1.63 -1.74 13.65
C PHE A 69 0.53 -2.60 13.03
N GLU A 70 -0.26 -2.00 12.15
CA GLU A 70 -1.27 -2.67 11.35
C GLU A 70 -1.14 -2.30 9.87
N PHE A 71 -1.40 -3.28 9.01
CA PHE A 71 -1.53 -3.00 7.58
C PHE A 71 -2.87 -2.35 7.29
N MET A 72 -2.86 -1.41 6.35
CA MET A 72 -4.08 -0.83 5.84
C MET A 72 -4.87 -1.87 5.04
N HIS A 73 -6.11 -2.14 5.44
CA HIS A 73 -6.99 -3.03 4.69
C HIS A 73 -7.41 -2.38 3.36
N CYS A 74 -6.72 -2.77 2.28
CA CYS A 74 -6.94 -2.28 0.91
C CYS A 74 -7.93 -3.15 0.11
N GLY A 75 -8.55 -4.14 0.76
CA GLY A 75 -9.52 -5.04 0.15
C GLY A 75 -8.90 -6.34 -0.34
N PHE A 76 -9.69 -7.09 -1.12
CA PHE A 76 -9.31 -8.37 -1.70
C PHE A 76 -9.21 -8.25 -3.22
N ARG A 77 -8.09 -8.72 -3.77
CA ARG A 77 -7.80 -8.82 -5.19
C ARG A 77 -8.27 -10.18 -5.72
N TYR A 78 -9.04 -10.15 -6.79
CA TYR A 78 -9.51 -11.33 -7.52
C TYR A 78 -8.91 -11.30 -8.94
N THR A 79 -8.41 -12.45 -9.40
CA THR A 79 -7.97 -12.64 -10.78
C THR A 79 -9.18 -13.00 -11.65
N LEU A 80 -9.25 -12.50 -12.89
CA LEU A 80 -10.38 -12.72 -13.79
C LEU A 80 -10.04 -13.68 -14.95
N PRO A 81 -11.00 -14.54 -15.38
CA PRO A 81 -12.31 -14.77 -14.74
C PRO A 81 -12.14 -15.36 -13.34
N GLU A 82 -13.00 -15.00 -12.39
CA GLU A 82 -12.84 -15.31 -10.95
C GLU A 82 -12.50 -16.80 -10.72
N ARG A 83 -11.23 -17.10 -10.43
CA ARG A 83 -10.78 -18.48 -10.13
C ARG A 83 -10.71 -18.76 -8.63
N ASP A 84 -10.62 -17.69 -7.82
CA ASP A 84 -10.41 -17.75 -6.38
C ASP A 84 -11.64 -17.24 -5.62
N GLU A 85 -12.33 -18.11 -4.89
CA GLU A 85 -13.56 -17.77 -4.14
C GLU A 85 -13.33 -16.72 -3.03
N HIS A 86 -12.11 -16.65 -2.48
CA HIS A 86 -11.79 -15.80 -1.32
C HIS A 86 -10.97 -14.55 -1.66
N GLY A 87 -10.34 -14.50 -2.84
CA GLY A 87 -9.41 -13.44 -3.21
C GLY A 87 -8.13 -13.42 -2.35
N LEU A 88 -7.19 -12.56 -2.72
CA LEU A 88 -5.93 -12.33 -1.99
C LEU A 88 -5.91 -10.92 -1.41
N ASN A 89 -5.23 -10.68 -0.29
CA ASN A 89 -5.08 -9.32 0.24
C ASN A 89 -4.47 -8.40 -0.83
N ALA A 90 -5.19 -7.33 -1.16
CA ALA A 90 -4.73 -6.34 -2.12
C ALA A 90 -3.67 -5.43 -1.50
N LEU A 91 -2.67 -5.07 -2.30
CA LEU A 91 -1.78 -3.96 -1.99
C LEU A 91 -2.48 -2.62 -2.26
N PHE A 92 -1.86 -1.52 -1.81
CA PHE A 92 -2.48 -0.20 -1.95
C PHE A 92 -2.50 0.23 -3.42
N ASN A 93 -1.39 0.06 -4.15
CA ASN A 93 -1.33 0.31 -5.59
C ASN A 93 -2.38 -0.48 -6.38
N GLN A 94 -2.64 -1.73 -6.00
CA GLN A 94 -3.63 -2.59 -6.65
C GLN A 94 -5.05 -2.10 -6.41
N MET A 95 -5.36 -1.68 -5.18
CA MET A 95 -6.62 -0.99 -4.88
C MET A 95 -6.74 0.28 -5.71
N VAL A 96 -5.70 1.11 -5.77
CA VAL A 96 -5.70 2.35 -6.58
C VAL A 96 -5.95 2.04 -8.06
N ALA A 97 -5.26 1.05 -8.62
CA ALA A 97 -5.42 0.65 -10.03
C ALA A 97 -6.86 0.20 -10.32
N SER A 98 -7.43 -0.65 -9.48
CA SER A 98 -8.81 -1.11 -9.62
C SER A 98 -9.80 0.05 -9.48
N TYR A 99 -9.73 0.83 -8.41
CA TYR A 99 -10.73 1.88 -8.13
C TYR A 99 -10.59 3.12 -9.04
N SER A 100 -9.45 3.30 -9.71
CA SER A 100 -9.25 4.36 -10.70
C SER A 100 -9.74 3.99 -12.10
N SER A 101 -9.95 2.70 -12.37
CA SER A 101 -10.52 2.22 -13.63
C SER A 101 -12.04 2.44 -13.69
N SER A 102 -12.58 2.61 -14.89
CA SER A 102 -14.01 2.91 -15.09
C SER A 102 -14.95 1.77 -14.69
N ASN A 103 -14.49 0.52 -14.78
CA ASN A 103 -15.27 -0.69 -14.48
C ASN A 103 -14.71 -1.48 -13.28
N GLY A 104 -13.71 -0.96 -12.57
CA GLY A 104 -13.04 -1.67 -11.47
C GLY A 104 -11.94 -2.65 -11.92
N VAL A 105 -11.81 -2.94 -13.21
CA VAL A 105 -10.86 -3.93 -13.73
C VAL A 105 -9.57 -3.25 -14.20
N TYR A 106 -8.43 -3.76 -13.72
CA TYR A 106 -7.09 -3.37 -14.18
C TYR A 106 -6.30 -4.60 -14.63
N PHE A 107 -5.26 -4.41 -15.44
CA PHE A 107 -4.38 -5.50 -15.84
C PHE A 107 -3.15 -5.55 -14.93
N GLU A 108 -2.95 -6.67 -14.23
CA GLU A 108 -1.78 -6.90 -13.39
C GLU A 108 -0.67 -7.53 -14.23
N GLN A 109 0.40 -6.78 -14.46
CA GLN A 109 1.48 -7.17 -15.38
C GLN A 109 2.25 -8.39 -14.86
N GLU A 110 2.47 -8.48 -13.55
CA GLU A 110 3.22 -9.60 -12.95
C GLU A 110 2.49 -10.93 -13.08
N LEU A 111 1.15 -10.91 -13.06
CA LEU A 111 0.33 -12.12 -13.22
C LEU A 111 -0.07 -12.36 -14.67
N GLY A 112 -0.03 -11.34 -15.53
CA GLY A 112 -0.54 -11.43 -16.90
C GLY A 112 -2.06 -11.60 -16.99
N HIS A 113 -2.80 -11.15 -15.98
CA HIS A 113 -4.25 -11.34 -15.86
C HIS A 113 -4.99 -10.05 -15.50
N PRO A 114 -6.21 -9.83 -16.00
CA PRO A 114 -7.10 -8.82 -15.48
C PRO A 114 -7.46 -9.14 -14.03
N CYS A 115 -7.49 -8.12 -13.18
CA CYS A 115 -7.79 -8.20 -11.77
C CYS A 115 -8.81 -7.14 -11.36
N ILE A 116 -9.54 -7.41 -10.29
CA ILE A 116 -10.42 -6.44 -9.61
C ILE A 116 -10.12 -6.46 -8.11
N VAL A 117 -10.26 -5.31 -7.43
CA VAL A 117 -10.18 -5.23 -5.97
C VAL A 117 -11.54 -4.85 -5.42
N GLN A 118 -12.01 -5.60 -4.43
CA GLN A 118 -13.27 -5.33 -3.73
C GLN A 118 -13.05 -5.18 -2.23
N ASN A 119 -14.04 -4.65 -1.52
CA ASN A 119 -14.08 -4.56 -0.05
C ASN A 119 -12.95 -3.73 0.58
N ALA A 120 -12.39 -2.75 -0.13
CA ALA A 120 -11.43 -1.82 0.45
C ALA A 120 -12.05 -1.00 1.60
N SER A 121 -11.30 -0.83 2.69
CA SER A 121 -11.76 -0.06 3.84
C SER A 121 -12.08 1.40 3.48
N ILE A 122 -12.96 2.05 4.25
CA ILE A 122 -13.23 3.49 4.10
C ILE A 122 -11.94 4.30 4.29
N GLN A 123 -11.11 3.91 5.27
CA GLN A 123 -9.83 4.56 5.58
C GLN A 123 -8.89 4.54 4.36
N ALA A 124 -8.73 3.39 3.70
CA ALA A 124 -7.90 3.28 2.51
C ALA A 124 -8.38 4.18 1.36
N ARG A 125 -9.70 4.23 1.14
CA ARG A 125 -10.30 5.10 0.11
C ARG A 125 -10.15 6.58 0.43
N LEU A 126 -10.27 6.97 1.70
CA LEU A 126 -10.04 8.35 2.15
C LEU A 126 -8.57 8.75 1.98
N LEU A 127 -7.64 7.88 2.38
CA LEU A 127 -6.21 8.12 2.20
C LEU A 127 -5.86 8.26 0.72
N TRP A 128 -6.40 7.39 -0.14
CA TRP A 128 -6.18 7.49 -1.58
C TRP A 128 -6.63 8.85 -2.15
N LYS A 129 -7.82 9.34 -1.78
CA LYS A 129 -8.28 10.67 -2.20
C LYS A 129 -7.33 11.79 -1.73
N LYS A 130 -6.88 11.74 -0.47
CA LYS A 130 -5.91 12.69 0.11
C LYS A 130 -4.60 12.68 -0.67
N LEU A 131 -4.01 11.51 -0.88
CA LEU A 131 -2.72 11.36 -1.58
C LEU A 131 -2.82 11.76 -3.06
N LYS A 132 -3.95 11.46 -3.72
CA LYS A 132 -4.21 11.89 -5.10
C LYS A 132 -4.27 13.41 -5.22
N GLN A 133 -4.96 14.08 -4.31
CA GLN A 133 -5.04 15.56 -4.30
C GLN A 133 -3.68 16.20 -4.02
N ALA A 134 -2.83 15.55 -3.23
CA ALA A 134 -1.49 16.00 -2.92
C ALA A 134 -0.42 15.61 -3.96
N ASN A 135 -0.78 14.88 -5.03
CA ASN A 135 0.15 14.31 -6.02
C ASN A 135 1.28 13.47 -5.39
N ARG A 136 0.93 12.53 -4.50
CA ARG A 136 1.87 11.68 -3.74
C ARG A 136 1.77 10.17 -4.02
N LEU A 137 1.05 9.79 -5.07
CA LEU A 137 0.82 8.40 -5.48
C LEU A 137 1.91 7.91 -6.44
#